data_AF-C0H957-F1
#
_entry.id   AF-C0H957-F1
#
_cell.length_a   1.000
_cell.length_b   1.000
_cell.length_c   1.000
_cell.angle_alpha   90.00
_cell.angle_beta   90.00
_cell.angle_gamma   90.00
#
_symmetry.space_group_name_H-M   'P 1'
#
loop_
_entity.id
_entity.type
_entity.pdbx_description
1 polymer ?
#
loop_
_entity_poly.entity_id
_entity_poly.type
_entity_poly.pdbx_seq_one_letter_code
_entity_poly.pdbx_strand_id
1 'polypeptide(L)'
;MASFSPLVLSITATSFATFQCLFHFVSPCISARFCPGYRRLSPKHTVEWNSRTVSTFHALIVGLFCLYILLFDDAVNEDPVWGDPSLVKINVSITCGYLLSDMLLICYYWRAIGDKFFVIHHLAALYACYYVLVSSLLTQSRMCRQDGEGTRAKGEQPCSLMGLVRMDNKVLVRDEIVWFHFTFSIPNMCRPIFGTL
;
A
#
# COMPACT_ATOMS: atom_id res chain seq x y z
N MET A 1 18.01 17.89 -0.71
CA MET A 1 16.64 17.46 -1.10
C MET A 1 16.61 16.55 -2.36
N ALA A 2 17.65 15.78 -2.68
CA ALA A 2 17.65 14.88 -3.85
C ALA A 2 17.24 13.42 -3.55
N SER A 3 17.08 13.05 -2.27
CA SER A 3 16.92 11.66 -1.83
C SER A 3 15.47 11.16 -1.77
N PHE A 4 14.47 12.04 -1.72
CA PHE A 4 13.10 11.62 -1.39
C PHE A 4 12.37 10.92 -2.55
N SER A 5 12.52 11.40 -3.79
CA SER A 5 12.01 10.72 -5.00
C SER A 5 12.67 9.35 -5.25
N PRO A 6 14.02 9.23 -5.23
CA PRO A 6 14.65 7.92 -5.36
C PRO A 6 14.34 7.01 -4.16
N LEU A 7 14.11 7.54 -2.97
CA LEU A 7 13.67 6.75 -1.81
C LEU A 7 12.27 6.16 -2.05
N VAL A 8 11.28 6.94 -2.47
CA VAL A 8 9.93 6.46 -2.81
C VAL A 8 9.98 5.37 -3.89
N LEU A 9 10.74 5.62 -4.96
CA LEU A 9 10.90 4.65 -6.04
C LEU A 9 11.60 3.38 -5.55
N SER A 10 12.65 3.53 -4.72
CA SER A 10 13.37 2.40 -4.14
C SER A 10 12.47 1.56 -3.24
N ILE A 11 11.66 2.19 -2.37
CA ILE A 11 10.72 1.50 -1.47
C ILE A 11 9.66 0.76 -2.28
N THR A 12 9.12 1.40 -3.33
CA THR A 12 8.13 0.78 -4.22
C THR A 12 8.75 -0.45 -4.90
N ALA A 13 9.96 -0.33 -5.44
CA ALA A 13 10.66 -1.42 -6.13
C ALA A 13 11.07 -2.56 -5.18
N THR A 14 11.59 -2.24 -4.00
CA THR A 14 11.93 -3.27 -2.99
C THR A 14 10.67 -3.95 -2.46
N SER A 15 9.58 -3.22 -2.26
CA SER A 15 8.30 -3.80 -1.83
C SER A 15 7.76 -4.74 -2.90
N PHE A 16 7.77 -4.33 -4.17
CA PHE A 16 7.41 -5.20 -5.30
C PHE A 16 8.21 -6.50 -5.29
N ALA A 17 9.55 -6.41 -5.22
CA ALA A 17 10.40 -7.60 -5.20
C ALA A 17 10.14 -8.48 -3.97
N THR A 18 9.89 -7.86 -2.81
CA THR A 18 9.58 -8.56 -1.55
C THR A 18 8.27 -9.32 -1.66
N PHE A 19 7.20 -8.70 -2.15
CA PHE A 19 5.90 -9.37 -2.31
C PHE A 19 5.93 -10.48 -3.37
N GLN A 20 6.69 -10.31 -4.45
CA GLN A 20 6.95 -11.39 -5.40
C GLN A 20 7.71 -12.56 -4.74
N CYS A 21 8.74 -12.27 -3.93
CA CYS A 21 9.47 -13.29 -3.19
C CYS A 21 8.57 -14.01 -2.17
N LEU A 22 7.71 -13.26 -1.48
CA LEU A 22 6.74 -13.80 -0.53
C LEU A 22 5.77 -14.77 -1.22
N PHE A 23 5.29 -14.42 -2.40
CA PHE A 23 4.39 -15.28 -3.18
C PHE A 23 5.07 -16.57 -3.67
N HIS A 24 6.26 -16.45 -4.25
CA HIS A 24 6.93 -17.59 -4.90
C HIS A 24 7.65 -18.54 -3.94
N PHE A 25 8.18 -18.03 -2.82
CA PHE A 25 9.03 -18.82 -1.93
C PHE A 25 8.48 -18.94 -0.52
N VAL A 26 8.16 -17.81 0.11
CA VAL A 26 7.84 -17.79 1.54
C VAL A 26 6.48 -18.41 1.82
N SER A 27 5.46 -18.02 1.05
CA SER A 27 4.10 -18.53 1.23
C SER A 27 4.01 -20.05 1.01
N PRO A 28 4.58 -20.64 -0.06
CA PRO A 28 4.66 -22.09 -0.20
C PRO A 28 5.45 -22.79 0.91
N CYS A 29 6.58 -22.22 1.33
CA CYS A 29 7.46 -22.80 2.36
C CYS A 29 6.75 -22.87 3.71
N ILE A 30 6.20 -21.73 4.17
CA ILE A 30 5.47 -21.63 5.43
C ILE A 30 4.20 -22.49 5.37
N SER A 31 3.41 -22.39 4.32
CA SER A 31 2.15 -23.14 4.20
C SER A 31 2.40 -24.65 4.15
N ALA A 32 3.44 -25.13 3.46
CA ALA A 32 3.80 -26.54 3.45
C ALA A 32 4.37 -27.05 4.79
N ARG A 33 4.83 -26.16 5.66
CA ARG A 33 5.37 -26.48 6.99
C ARG A 33 4.28 -26.52 8.06
N PHE A 34 3.36 -25.55 8.04
CA PHE A 34 2.34 -25.39 9.08
C PHE A 34 0.98 -25.99 8.70
N CYS A 35 0.68 -26.12 7.41
CA CYS A 35 -0.60 -26.62 6.92
C CYS A 35 -0.39 -27.91 6.10
N PRO A 36 -0.50 -29.11 6.70
CA PRO A 36 -0.32 -30.38 5.99
C PRO A 36 -1.25 -30.53 4.77
N GLY A 37 -2.44 -29.91 4.82
CA GLY A 37 -3.41 -29.87 3.74
C GLY A 37 -2.94 -29.10 2.49
N TYR A 38 -1.98 -28.18 2.62
CA TYR A 38 -1.46 -27.39 1.51
C TYR A 38 -0.82 -28.27 0.42
N ARG A 39 -0.13 -29.35 0.82
CA ARG A 39 0.50 -30.29 -0.12
C ARG A 39 -0.50 -31.10 -0.94
N ARG A 40 -1.76 -31.12 -0.54
CA ARG A 40 -2.85 -31.84 -1.21
C ARG A 40 -3.68 -30.93 -2.13
N LEU A 41 -3.37 -29.63 -2.18
CA LEU A 41 -4.10 -28.68 -3.01
C LEU A 41 -3.78 -28.87 -4.50
N SER A 42 -4.78 -28.64 -5.34
CA SER A 42 -4.58 -28.55 -6.78
C SER A 42 -3.73 -27.31 -7.11
N PRO A 43 -3.00 -27.29 -8.23
CA PRO A 43 -2.17 -26.14 -8.62
C PRO A 43 -2.93 -24.81 -8.63
N LYS A 44 -4.22 -24.84 -9.00
CA LYS A 44 -5.10 -23.67 -8.98
C LYS A 44 -5.33 -23.16 -7.56
N HIS A 45 -5.71 -24.04 -6.63
CA HIS A 45 -5.98 -23.66 -5.25
C HIS A 45 -4.70 -23.29 -4.50
N THR A 46 -3.55 -23.84 -4.88
CA THR A 46 -2.24 -23.46 -4.33
C THR A 46 -1.90 -22.01 -4.67
N VAL A 47 -2.12 -21.60 -5.92
CA VAL A 47 -1.89 -20.22 -6.37
C VAL A 47 -2.84 -19.24 -5.66
N GLU A 48 -4.12 -19.60 -5.54
CA GLU A 48 -5.12 -18.82 -4.78
C GLU A 48 -4.75 -18.71 -3.30
N TRP A 49 -4.33 -19.81 -2.68
CA TRP A 49 -3.87 -19.85 -1.29
C TRP A 49 -2.69 -18.92 -1.06
N ASN A 50 -1.69 -18.96 -1.94
CA ASN A 50 -0.50 -18.13 -1.82
C ASN A 50 -0.82 -16.65 -1.98
N SER A 51 -1.67 -16.30 -2.97
CA SER A 51 -2.13 -14.92 -3.18
C SER A 51 -2.86 -14.39 -1.93
N ARG A 52 -3.76 -15.19 -1.34
CA ARG A 52 -4.47 -14.83 -0.09
C ARG A 52 -3.55 -14.66 1.11
N THR A 53 -2.50 -15.49 1.20
CA THR A 53 -1.52 -15.38 2.28
C THR A 53 -0.73 -14.07 2.16
N VAL A 54 -0.29 -13.73 0.94
CA VAL A 54 0.49 -12.53 0.66
C VAL A 54 -0.35 -11.26 0.88
N SER A 55 -1.61 -11.24 0.43
CA SER A 55 -2.52 -10.11 0.67
C SER A 55 -2.81 -9.88 2.15
N THR A 56 -2.95 -10.96 2.93
CA THR A 56 -3.11 -10.86 4.39
C THR A 56 -1.87 -10.28 5.05
N PHE A 57 -0.67 -10.71 4.62
CA PHE A 57 0.58 -10.17 5.14
C PHE A 57 0.77 -8.69 4.79
N HIS A 58 0.46 -8.31 3.55
CA HIS A 58 0.41 -6.91 3.13
C HIS A 58 -0.52 -6.08 4.02
N ALA A 59 -1.76 -6.55 4.21
CA ALA A 59 -2.74 -5.89 5.04
C ALA A 59 -2.22 -5.71 6.48
N LEU A 60 -1.64 -6.75 7.09
CA LEU A 60 -1.08 -6.67 8.45
C LEU A 60 0.02 -5.61 8.56
N ILE A 61 0.96 -5.57 7.61
CA ILE A 61 2.04 -4.58 7.63
C ILE A 61 1.47 -3.17 7.51
N VAL A 62 0.69 -2.91 6.47
CA VAL A 62 0.12 -1.57 6.20
C VAL A 62 -0.82 -1.14 7.32
N GLY A 63 -1.64 -2.05 7.84
CA GLY A 63 -2.53 -1.80 8.97
C GLY A 63 -1.78 -1.42 10.25
N LEU A 64 -0.65 -2.07 10.55
CA LEU A 64 0.20 -1.72 11.69
C LEU A 64 0.85 -0.35 11.51
N PHE A 65 1.34 -0.03 10.30
CA PHE A 65 1.86 1.30 9.99
C PHE A 65 0.78 2.38 10.12
N CYS A 66 -0.42 2.13 9.60
CA CYS A 66 -1.56 3.02 9.75
C CYS A 66 -1.91 3.26 11.22
N LEU A 67 -1.99 2.20 12.03
CA LEU A 67 -2.27 2.30 13.45
C LEU A 67 -1.18 3.08 14.20
N TYR A 68 0.09 2.85 13.86
CA TYR A 68 1.21 3.59 14.42
C TYR A 68 1.11 5.08 14.12
N ILE A 69 0.82 5.45 12.87
CA ILE A 69 0.67 6.85 12.46
C ILE A 69 -0.48 7.53 13.21
N LEU A 70 -1.63 6.85 13.36
CA LEU A 70 -2.77 7.44 14.08
C LEU A 70 -2.53 7.60 15.58
N LEU A 71 -1.79 6.68 16.20
CA LEU A 71 -1.62 6.67 17.66
C LEU A 71 -0.39 7.43 18.16
N PHE A 72 0.69 7.46 17.38
CA PHE A 72 2.01 7.89 17.86
C PHE A 72 2.72 8.92 16.98
N ASP A 73 2.19 9.26 15.81
CA ASP A 73 2.78 10.32 14.99
C ASP A 73 2.26 11.68 15.46
N ASP A 74 2.97 12.30 16.41
CA ASP A 74 2.61 13.60 16.98
C ASP A 74 2.52 14.69 15.89
N ALA A 75 3.35 14.62 14.83
CA ALA A 75 3.34 15.62 13.77
C ALA A 75 2.06 15.55 12.92
N VAL A 76 1.64 14.35 12.53
CA VAL A 76 0.36 14.11 11.83
C VAL A 76 -0.83 14.29 12.78
N ASN A 77 -0.65 14.03 14.08
CA ASN A 77 -1.72 14.18 15.06
C ASN A 77 -2.05 15.63 15.37
N GLU A 78 -1.04 16.46 15.56
CA GLU A 78 -1.15 17.91 15.81
C GLU A 78 -1.62 18.66 14.56
N ASP A 79 -1.09 18.32 13.38
CA ASP A 79 -1.56 18.90 12.12
C ASP A 79 -1.79 17.83 11.04
N PRO A 80 -3.05 17.37 10.84
CA PRO A 80 -3.40 16.36 9.86
C PRO A 80 -3.09 16.76 8.40
N VAL A 81 -2.97 18.06 8.12
CA VAL A 81 -2.79 18.61 6.77
C VAL A 81 -1.36 19.07 6.52
N TRP A 82 -0.68 19.61 7.55
CA TRP A 82 0.66 20.17 7.44
C TRP A 82 1.75 19.41 8.19
N GLY A 83 1.40 18.41 8.99
CA GLY A 83 2.33 17.49 9.64
C GLY A 83 3.19 16.73 8.63
N ASP A 84 4.39 16.33 9.04
CA ASP A 84 5.34 15.62 8.16
C ASP A 84 4.75 14.29 7.67
N PRO A 85 4.38 14.16 6.37
CA PRO A 85 3.71 12.96 5.86
C PRO A 85 4.70 11.85 5.50
N SER A 86 5.94 11.87 6.01
CA SER A 86 6.98 10.93 5.60
C SER A 86 6.59 9.46 5.83
N LEU A 87 5.99 9.12 6.98
CA LEU A 87 5.51 7.77 7.24
C LEU A 87 4.31 7.38 6.36
N VAL A 88 3.39 8.31 6.12
CA VAL A 88 2.24 8.11 5.23
C VAL A 88 2.71 7.81 3.80
N LYS A 89 3.71 8.56 3.31
CA LYS A 89 4.29 8.34 1.97
C LYS A 89 5.02 7.01 1.87
N ILE A 90 5.74 6.58 2.91
CA ILE A 90 6.36 5.25 2.97
C ILE A 90 5.29 4.17 2.90
N ASN A 91 4.23 4.29 3.70
CA ASN A 91 3.11 3.34 3.72
C ASN A 91 2.44 3.22 2.35
N VAL A 92 2.10 4.35 1.71
CA VAL A 92 1.53 4.38 0.35
C VAL A 92 2.50 3.79 -0.69
N SER A 93 3.81 4.01 -0.53
CA SER A 93 4.82 3.43 -1.44
C SER A 93 4.90 1.90 -1.31
N ILE A 94 4.78 1.37 -0.08
CA ILE A 94 4.69 -0.08 0.17
C ILE A 94 3.41 -0.64 -0.46
N THR A 95 2.26 0.02 -0.28
CA THR A 95 0.99 -0.36 -0.92
C THR A 95 1.08 -0.34 -2.43
N CYS A 96 1.68 0.68 -3.02
CA CYS A 96 1.90 0.77 -4.46
C CYS A 96 2.73 -0.41 -4.99
N GLY A 97 3.83 -0.77 -4.31
CA GLY A 97 4.67 -1.90 -4.69
C GLY A 97 3.93 -3.25 -4.60
N TYR A 98 3.10 -3.43 -3.58
CA TYR A 98 2.21 -4.59 -3.45
C TYR A 98 1.18 -4.66 -4.57
N LEU A 99 0.46 -3.57 -4.85
CA LEU A 99 -0.59 -3.56 -5.88
C LEU A 99 -0.03 -3.85 -7.28
N LEU A 100 1.19 -3.38 -7.56
CA LEU A 100 1.89 -3.69 -8.81
C LEU A 100 2.28 -5.19 -8.88
N SER A 101 2.75 -5.75 -7.76
CA SER A 101 3.07 -7.17 -7.61
C SER A 101 1.83 -8.04 -7.84
N ASP A 102 0.71 -7.70 -7.18
CA ASP A 102 -0.53 -8.45 -7.27
C ASP A 102 -1.17 -8.34 -8.67
N MET A 103 -1.08 -7.16 -9.30
CA MET A 103 -1.49 -7.01 -10.72
C MET A 103 -0.70 -7.91 -11.67
N LEU A 104 0.61 -8.02 -11.48
CA LEU A 104 1.43 -8.91 -12.30
C LEU A 104 1.03 -10.37 -12.08
N LEU A 105 0.80 -10.77 -10.84
CA LEU A 105 0.38 -12.12 -10.48
C LEU A 105 -1.00 -12.47 -11.04
N ILE A 106 -1.97 -11.56 -10.97
CA ILE A 106 -3.32 -11.75 -11.54
C ILE A 106 -3.23 -11.87 -13.07
N CYS A 107 -2.41 -11.07 -13.74
CA CYS A 107 -2.19 -11.17 -15.18
C CYS A 107 -1.55 -12.52 -15.56
N TYR A 108 -0.52 -12.95 -14.82
CA TYR A 108 0.21 -14.18 -15.11
C TYR A 108 -0.61 -15.44 -14.79
N TYR A 109 -1.34 -15.42 -13.67
CA TYR A 109 -2.19 -16.52 -13.19
C TYR A 109 -3.68 -16.25 -13.45
N TRP A 110 -4.00 -15.62 -14.59
CA TRP A 110 -5.37 -15.25 -14.96
C TRP A 110 -6.37 -16.42 -14.84
N ARG A 111 -5.96 -17.63 -15.24
CA ARG A 111 -6.83 -18.82 -15.16
C ARG A 111 -7.11 -19.31 -13.73
N ALA A 112 -6.29 -18.90 -12.76
CA ALA A 112 -6.41 -19.31 -11.37
C ALA A 112 -7.14 -18.26 -10.52
N ILE A 113 -6.73 -16.98 -10.63
CA ILE A 113 -7.19 -15.88 -9.75
C ILE A 113 -7.99 -14.82 -10.54
N GLY A 114 -7.83 -14.76 -11.86
CA GLY A 114 -8.32 -13.64 -12.68
C GLY A 114 -9.83 -13.42 -12.60
N ASP A 115 -10.21 -12.31 -11.97
CA ASP A 115 -11.55 -11.75 -11.97
C ASP A 115 -11.49 -10.28 -12.40
N LYS A 116 -12.42 -9.89 -13.28
CA LYS A 116 -12.52 -8.52 -13.83
C LYS A 116 -12.75 -7.50 -12.71
N PHE A 117 -13.53 -7.84 -11.68
CA PHE A 117 -13.77 -6.95 -10.55
C PHE A 117 -12.51 -6.70 -9.74
N PHE A 118 -11.71 -7.75 -9.51
CA PHE A 118 -10.41 -7.63 -8.86
C PHE A 118 -9.46 -6.74 -9.66
N VAL A 119 -9.41 -6.87 -10.99
CA VAL A 119 -8.56 -6.02 -11.83
C VAL A 119 -8.97 -4.56 -11.78
N ILE A 120 -10.26 -4.27 -11.96
CA ILE A 120 -10.76 -2.88 -11.92
C ILE A 120 -10.49 -2.24 -10.55
N HIS A 121 -10.69 -3.00 -9.47
CA HIS A 121 -10.41 -2.58 -8.11
C HIS A 121 -8.93 -2.25 -7.89
N HIS A 122 -8.01 -3.12 -8.34
CA HIS A 122 -6.57 -2.90 -8.21
C HIS A 122 -6.08 -1.74 -9.09
N LEU A 123 -6.64 -1.56 -10.28
CA LEU A 123 -6.35 -0.41 -11.15
C LEU A 123 -6.82 0.90 -10.52
N ALA A 124 -8.00 0.92 -9.89
CA ALA A 124 -8.47 2.10 -9.17
C ALA A 124 -7.55 2.44 -7.98
N ALA A 125 -7.10 1.43 -7.23
CA ALA A 125 -6.15 1.61 -6.13
C ALA A 125 -4.78 2.09 -6.61
N LEU A 126 -4.26 1.55 -7.72
CA LEU A 126 -3.02 2.01 -8.36
C LEU A 126 -3.15 3.46 -8.85
N TYR A 127 -4.29 3.83 -9.41
CA TYR A 127 -4.56 5.21 -9.84
C TYR A 127 -4.56 6.18 -8.66
N ALA A 128 -5.18 5.80 -7.53
CA ALA A 128 -5.14 6.58 -6.30
C ALA A 128 -3.71 6.72 -5.76
N CYS A 129 -2.94 5.63 -5.72
CA CYS A 129 -1.53 5.65 -5.31
C CYS A 129 -0.70 6.59 -6.22
N TYR A 130 -0.88 6.49 -7.54
CA TYR A 130 -0.22 7.37 -8.50
C TYR A 130 -0.54 8.85 -8.23
N TYR A 131 -1.81 9.17 -8.01
CA TYR A 131 -2.24 10.54 -7.72
C TYR A 131 -1.59 11.11 -6.46
N VAL A 132 -1.54 10.33 -5.37
CA VAL A 132 -0.94 10.73 -4.08
C VAL A 132 0.58 10.93 -4.23
N LEU A 133 1.27 10.00 -4.89
CA LEU A 133 2.72 10.07 -5.09
C LEU A 133 3.11 11.25 -6.00
N VAL A 134 2.41 11.45 -7.12
CA VAL A 134 2.69 12.57 -8.05
C VAL A 134 2.37 13.92 -7.40
N SER A 135 1.23 14.05 -6.72
CA SER A 135 0.85 15.29 -6.03
C SER A 135 1.87 15.65 -4.94
N SER A 136 2.39 14.63 -4.24
CA SER A 136 3.45 14.80 -3.24
C SER A 136 4.77 15.31 -3.84
N LEU A 137 5.19 14.75 -4.97
CA LEU A 137 6.42 15.16 -5.67
C LEU A 137 6.29 16.57 -6.27
N LEU A 138 5.12 16.90 -6.85
CA LEU A 138 4.83 18.21 -7.40
C LEU A 138 4.80 19.29 -6.30
N THR A 139 4.21 18.99 -5.15
CA THR A 139 4.18 19.92 -4.01
C THR A 139 5.59 20.20 -3.48
N GLN A 140 6.42 19.16 -3.38
CA GLN A 140 7.79 19.28 -2.90
C GLN A 140 8.70 20.07 -3.87
N SER A 141 8.55 19.87 -5.18
CA SER A 141 9.31 20.64 -6.18
C SER A 141 8.94 22.13 -6.19
N ARG A 142 7.69 22.48 -5.86
CA ARG A 142 7.26 23.88 -5.74
C ARG A 142 7.79 24.56 -4.47
N MET A 143 7.85 23.84 -3.35
CA MET A 143 8.39 24.38 -2.09
C MET A 143 9.90 24.67 -2.22
N CYS A 144 10.66 23.75 -2.80
CA CYS A 144 12.08 23.94 -3.07
C CYS A 144 12.36 25.09 -4.07
N ARG A 145 11.44 25.37 -5.00
CA ARG A 145 11.54 26.53 -5.90
C ARG A 145 11.37 27.85 -5.13
N GLN A 146 10.48 27.91 -4.14
CA GLN A 146 10.28 29.09 -3.30
C GLN A 146 11.47 29.33 -2.35
N ASP A 147 12.04 28.27 -1.78
CA ASP A 147 13.24 28.38 -0.93
C ASP A 147 14.46 28.88 -1.72
N GLY A 148 14.52 28.61 -3.03
CA GLY A 148 15.56 29.11 -3.94
C GLY A 148 15.38 30.58 -4.35
N GLU A 149 14.17 31.13 -4.26
CA GLU A 149 13.88 32.56 -4.53
C GLU A 149 13.82 33.41 -3.24
N GLY A 150 13.83 32.77 -2.07
CA GLY A 150 13.65 33.37 -0.74
C GLY A 150 14.88 33.98 -0.08
N THR A 151 15.67 34.80 -0.79
CA THR A 151 16.59 35.78 -0.17
C THR A 151 16.16 37.22 -0.45
N ARG A 152 14.87 37.48 -0.67
CA ARG A 152 14.36 38.85 -0.68
C ARG A 152 12.88 38.92 -0.29
N ALA A 153 12.64 39.83 0.66
CA ALA A 153 11.37 40.44 1.07
C ALA A 153 10.56 39.76 2.18
N LYS A 154 10.58 40.45 3.33
CA LYS A 154 9.54 40.49 4.37
C LYS A 154 8.14 40.60 3.77
N GLY A 155 7.19 39.86 4.34
CA GLY A 155 5.75 40.09 4.16
C GLY A 155 4.97 38.80 4.32
N GLU A 156 4.45 38.56 5.52
CA GLU A 156 3.39 37.59 5.74
C GLU A 156 2.22 37.83 4.77
N GLN A 157 1.91 36.83 3.95
CA GLN A 157 0.56 36.59 3.47
C GLN A 157 0.38 35.08 3.24
N PRO A 158 -0.61 34.42 3.89
CA PRO A 158 -0.84 33.00 3.73
C PRO A 158 -1.42 32.75 2.35
N CYS A 159 -0.84 31.81 1.61
CA CYS A 159 -1.25 31.46 0.26
C CYS A 159 -2.62 30.77 0.28
N SER A 160 -3.67 31.57 0.45
CA SER A 160 -5.07 31.23 0.23
C SER A 160 -5.38 31.35 -1.26
N LEU A 161 -4.72 30.54 -2.10
CA LEU A 161 -5.14 30.37 -3.51
C LEU A 161 -4.53 29.12 -4.16
N MET A 162 -4.95 27.94 -3.72
CA MET A 162 -4.83 26.75 -4.58
C MET A 162 -5.85 25.70 -4.12
N GLY A 163 -7.04 25.71 -4.75
CA GLY A 163 -8.04 24.64 -4.63
C GLY A 163 -7.59 23.34 -5.29
N LEU A 164 -6.37 22.88 -5.01
CA LEU A 164 -6.00 21.49 -5.19
C LEU A 164 -6.40 20.83 -3.87
N VAL A 165 -7.31 19.85 -3.92
CA VAL A 165 -7.75 19.07 -2.76
C VAL A 165 -6.50 18.50 -2.07
N ARG A 166 -6.00 19.18 -1.04
CA ARG A 166 -4.86 18.71 -0.25
C ARG A 166 -5.43 17.69 0.71
N MET A 167 -5.21 16.41 0.39
CA MET A 167 -5.77 15.31 1.17
C MET A 167 -5.18 15.30 2.58
N ASP A 168 -6.07 15.18 3.56
CA ASP A 168 -5.75 15.02 4.98
C ASP A 168 -5.07 13.65 5.16
N ASN A 169 -3.89 13.66 5.79
CA ASN A 169 -3.09 12.46 6.04
C ASN A 169 -3.86 11.42 6.87
N LYS A 170 -4.67 11.86 7.84
CA LYS A 170 -5.55 10.99 8.63
C LYS A 170 -6.71 10.45 7.81
N VAL A 171 -7.23 11.20 6.83
CA VAL A 171 -8.25 10.67 5.90
C VAL A 171 -7.64 9.55 5.06
N LEU A 172 -6.45 9.77 4.49
CA LEU A 172 -5.75 8.76 3.70
C LEU A 172 -5.46 7.49 4.52
N VAL A 173 -4.97 7.64 5.76
CA VAL A 173 -4.70 6.52 6.66
C VAL A 173 -5.99 5.80 7.09
N ARG A 174 -7.09 6.54 7.33
CA ARG A 174 -8.39 5.94 7.66
C ARG A 174 -8.97 5.18 6.48
N ASP A 175 -8.85 5.70 5.26
CA ASP A 175 -9.31 5.00 4.06
C ASP A 175 -8.55 3.68 3.91
N GLU A 176 -7.22 3.66 4.06
CA GLU A 176 -6.40 2.43 4.06
C GLU A 176 -6.83 1.42 5.15
N ILE A 177 -7.29 1.88 6.32
CA ILE A 177 -7.86 1.01 7.36
C ILE A 177 -9.25 0.47 6.97
N VAL A 178 -10.07 1.26 6.28
CA VAL A 178 -11.36 0.78 5.74
C VAL A 178 -11.10 -0.30 4.67
N TRP A 179 -10.06 -0.14 3.86
CA TRP A 179 -9.56 -1.17 2.95
C TRP A 179 -9.15 -2.45 3.69
N PHE A 180 -8.44 -2.33 4.82
CA PHE A 180 -8.08 -3.47 5.68
C PHE A 180 -9.32 -4.28 6.13
N HIS A 181 -10.42 -3.61 6.50
CA HIS A 181 -11.65 -4.27 6.95
C HIS A 181 -12.37 -5.04 5.81
N PHE A 182 -12.22 -4.59 4.56
CA PHE A 182 -12.76 -5.28 3.38
C PHE A 182 -11.93 -6.54 3.03
N THR A 183 -10.60 -6.50 3.23
CA THR A 183 -9.72 -7.66 3.04
C THR A 183 -9.88 -8.71 4.14
N PHE A 184 -10.17 -8.31 5.39
CA PHE A 184 -10.24 -9.22 6.55
C PHE A 184 -11.57 -9.98 6.73
N SER A 185 -12.59 -9.72 5.91
CA SER A 185 -13.89 -10.41 6.00
C SER A 185 -13.88 -11.87 5.48
N ILE A 186 -12.72 -12.56 5.43
CA ILE A 186 -12.64 -13.98 5.04
C ILE A 186 -12.17 -14.86 6.22
N PRO A 187 -13.01 -15.82 6.67
CA PRO A 187 -12.75 -16.63 7.86
C PRO A 187 -11.81 -17.81 7.59
N ASN A 188 -11.03 -18.18 8.62
CA ASN A 188 -10.38 -19.48 8.84
C ASN A 188 -9.40 -19.99 7.77
N MET A 189 -8.16 -19.48 7.79
CA MET A 189 -7.00 -20.07 7.08
C MET A 189 -6.69 -21.52 7.45
N CYS A 190 -7.29 -22.07 8.52
CA CYS A 190 -7.04 -23.44 9.00
C CYS A 190 -8.31 -24.26 9.22
N ARG A 191 -9.42 -24.01 8.51
CA ARG A 191 -10.48 -25.03 8.45
C ARG A 191 -10.07 -26.13 7.47
N PRO A 192 -10.26 -27.41 7.82
CA PRO A 192 -10.10 -28.48 6.85
C PRO A 192 -11.07 -28.19 5.71
N ILE A 193 -10.58 -28.26 4.48
CA ILE A 193 -11.37 -28.30 3.25
C ILE A 193 -12.06 -29.69 3.18
N PHE A 194 -12.74 -30.07 4.25
CA PHE A 194 -13.59 -31.24 4.45
C PHE A 194 -14.53 -30.88 5.59
N GLY A 195 -15.70 -30.34 5.22
CA GLY A 195 -16.64 -29.84 6.20
C GLY A 195 -17.96 -29.33 5.63
N THR A 196 -18.48 -29.95 4.56
CA THR A 196 -19.91 -30.16 4.30
C THR A 196 -20.07 -30.97 3.01
N LEU A 197 -20.63 -32.18 3.15
CA LEU A 197 -21.27 -33.07 2.15
C LEU A 197 -20.54 -33.32 0.81
#